data_AF-A0AAN4YIG1-F1
#
_entry.id   AF-A0AAN4YIG1-F1
#
_cell.length_a   1.000
_cell.length_b   1.000
_cell.length_c   1.000
_cell.angle_alpha   90.00
_cell.angle_beta   90.00
_cell.angle_gamma   90.00
#
_symmetry.space_group_name_H-M   'P 1'
#
loop_
_entity.id
_entity.type
_entity.pdbx_description
1 polymer ?
#
loop_
_entity_poly.entity_id
_entity_poly.type
_entity_poly.pdbx_seq_one_letter_code
_entity_poly.pdbx_strand_id
1 'polypeptide(L)'
;MTPIWIFPAYPLLIIGPHAGILSSKLEPSRSLPIIIGGVTIQGVGFLVSLMVYSAFIYRLMSQKLPRENVRPGMFVSIGPSAFTVAGVVNMAANAKRCFPDDFMDNGPLAAEVIRVVVNFAALWLWG
;
A
#
# COMPACT_ATOMS: atom_id res chain seq x y z
N MET A 1 13.75 0.20 20.06
CA MET A 1 13.20 -0.27 18.76
C MET A 1 14.03 0.27 17.62
N THR A 2 14.49 -0.61 16.74
CA THR A 2 15.12 -0.23 15.46
C THR A 2 14.04 -0.22 14.37
N PRO A 3 14.27 0.48 13.26
CA PRO A 3 13.36 0.45 12.09
C PRO A 3 13.06 -0.96 11.59
N ILE A 4 13.97 -1.92 11.81
CA ILE A 4 13.85 -3.34 11.43
C ILE A 4 12.61 -4.03 12.01
N TRP A 5 12.01 -3.46 13.06
CA TRP A 5 10.82 -4.02 13.70
C TRP A 5 9.59 -4.04 12.80
N ILE A 6 9.64 -3.36 11.66
CA ILE A 6 8.58 -3.33 10.66
C ILE A 6 8.59 -4.54 9.72
N PHE A 7 9.66 -5.35 9.73
CA PHE A 7 9.83 -6.50 8.84
C PHE A 7 8.66 -7.51 8.88
N PRO A 8 8.03 -7.80 10.02
CA PRO A 8 6.86 -8.69 10.04
C PRO A 8 5.68 -8.19 9.21
N ALA A 9 5.58 -6.87 8.94
CA ALA A 9 4.53 -6.30 8.09
C ALA A 9 4.87 -6.35 6.59
N TYR A 10 6.14 -6.53 6.22
CA TYR A 10 6.59 -6.52 4.82
C TYR A 10 5.92 -7.56 3.93
N PRO A 11 5.70 -8.82 4.38
CA PRO A 11 4.96 -9.79 3.60
C PRO A 11 3.57 -9.29 3.20
N LEU A 12 2.89 -8.53 4.08
CA LEU A 12 1.58 -7.95 3.78
C LEU A 12 1.70 -6.77 2.81
N LEU A 13 2.72 -5.93 2.98
CA LEU A 13 2.97 -4.75 2.15
C LEU A 13 3.38 -5.09 0.72
N ILE A 14 3.92 -6.29 0.49
CA ILE A 14 4.31 -6.77 -0.85
C ILE A 14 3.08 -7.28 -1.64
N ILE A 15 1.98 -7.64 -0.96
CA ILE A 15 0.77 -8.18 -1.60
C ILE A 15 0.11 -7.17 -2.53
N GLY A 16 -0.02 -5.89 -2.15
CA GLY A 16 -0.67 -4.88 -2.99
C GLY A 16 -0.02 -4.70 -4.36
N PRO A 17 1.29 -4.45 -4.44
CA PRO A 17 2.01 -4.40 -5.73
C PRO A 17 1.85 -5.67 -6.57
N HIS A 18 1.89 -6.86 -5.95
CA HIS A 18 1.66 -8.10 -6.66
C HIS A 18 0.22 -8.22 -7.17
N ALA A 19 -0.77 -7.83 -6.38
CA ALA A 19 -2.17 -7.83 -6.78
C ALA A 19 -2.39 -6.92 -7.99
N GLY A 20 -1.76 -5.74 -8.03
CA GLY A 20 -1.82 -4.83 -9.19
C GLY A 20 -1.21 -5.44 -10.47
N ILE A 21 -0.11 -6.17 -10.36
CA ILE A 21 0.48 -6.89 -11.51
C ILE A 21 -0.41 -8.07 -11.92
N LEU A 22 -0.98 -8.79 -10.97
CA LEU A 22 -1.79 -9.96 -11.24
C LEU A 22 -3.14 -9.59 -11.87
N SER A 23 -3.78 -8.51 -11.40
CA SER A 23 -5.06 -8.02 -11.94
C SER A 23 -4.97 -7.59 -13.40
N SER A 24 -3.79 -7.21 -13.91
CA SER A 24 -3.63 -6.88 -15.34
C SER A 24 -3.53 -8.12 -16.25
N LYS A 25 -3.23 -9.28 -15.66
CA LYS A 25 -2.99 -10.55 -16.38
C LYS A 25 -4.19 -11.50 -16.35
N LEU A 26 -5.03 -11.39 -15.32
CA LEU A 26 -6.19 -12.26 -15.16
C LEU A 26 -7.39 -11.81 -16.00
N GLU A 27 -8.36 -12.70 -16.13
CA GLU A 27 -9.69 -12.36 -16.66
C GLU A 27 -10.40 -11.36 -15.72
N PRO A 28 -11.25 -10.46 -16.25
CA PRO A 28 -11.94 -9.44 -15.44
C PRO A 28 -12.67 -10.02 -14.22
N SER A 29 -13.38 -11.13 -14.37
CA SER A 29 -14.13 -11.83 -13.31
C SER A 29 -13.26 -12.24 -12.12
N ARG A 30 -11.98 -12.59 -12.37
CA ARG A 30 -11.01 -12.95 -11.33
C ARG A 30 -10.21 -11.76 -10.83
N SER A 31 -10.15 -10.69 -11.61
CA SER A 31 -9.32 -9.52 -11.30
C SER A 31 -9.93 -8.66 -10.20
N LEU A 32 -11.27 -8.50 -10.18
CA LEU A 32 -11.94 -7.71 -9.15
C LEU A 32 -11.70 -8.25 -7.72
N PRO A 33 -11.89 -9.56 -7.42
CA PRO A 33 -11.55 -10.11 -6.10
C PRO A 33 -10.08 -9.92 -5.72
N ILE A 34 -9.16 -10.00 -6.69
CA ILE A 34 -7.73 -9.77 -6.46
C ILE A 34 -7.45 -8.31 -6.10
N ILE A 35 -8.10 -7.35 -6.76
CA ILE A 35 -8.00 -5.93 -6.41
C ILE A 35 -8.54 -5.70 -5.00
N ILE A 36 -9.73 -6.22 -4.66
CA ILE A 36 -10.34 -6.04 -3.34
C ILE A 36 -9.47 -6.66 -2.24
N GLY A 37 -9.03 -7.90 -2.43
CA GLY A 37 -8.14 -8.58 -1.49
C GLY A 37 -6.79 -7.89 -1.36
N GLY A 38 -6.20 -7.46 -2.48
CA GLY A 38 -4.94 -6.74 -2.53
C GLY A 38 -4.98 -5.43 -1.76
N VAL A 39 -6.01 -4.60 -1.98
CA VAL A 39 -6.21 -3.34 -1.24
C VAL A 39 -6.41 -3.61 0.24
N THR A 40 -7.20 -4.62 0.61
CA THR A 40 -7.49 -4.96 2.00
C THR A 40 -6.22 -5.38 2.76
N ILE A 41 -5.45 -6.33 2.21
CA ILE A 41 -4.22 -6.82 2.85
C ILE A 41 -3.12 -5.74 2.86
N GLN A 42 -3.01 -4.95 1.79
CA GLN A 42 -2.12 -3.79 1.76
C GLN A 42 -2.45 -2.80 2.88
N GLY A 43 -3.74 -2.51 3.08
CA GLY A 43 -4.23 -1.65 4.15
C GLY A 43 -3.86 -2.16 5.54
N VAL A 44 -4.02 -3.46 5.80
CA VAL A 44 -3.58 -4.08 7.07
C VAL A 44 -2.07 -3.91 7.26
N GLY A 45 -1.27 -4.22 6.24
CA GLY A 45 0.19 -4.03 6.29
C GLY A 45 0.57 -2.57 6.60
N PHE A 46 -0.12 -1.62 5.98
CA PHE A 46 0.11 -0.20 6.20
C PHE A 46 -0.30 0.25 7.61
N LEU A 47 -1.45 -0.19 8.14
CA LEU A 47 -1.87 0.14 9.50
C LEU A 47 -0.91 -0.41 10.57
N VAL A 48 -0.44 -1.64 10.42
CA VAL A 48 0.60 -2.21 11.29
C VAL A 48 1.89 -1.38 11.20
N SER A 49 2.24 -0.93 10.00
CA SER A 49 3.41 -0.07 9.78
C SER A 49 3.30 1.27 10.54
N LEU A 50 2.11 1.89 10.56
CA LEU A 50 1.84 3.12 11.31
C LEU A 50 2.03 2.94 12.82
N MET A 51 1.59 1.81 13.37
CA MET A 51 1.80 1.49 14.80
C MET A 51 3.30 1.41 15.12
N VAL A 52 4.10 0.76 14.26
CA VAL A 52 5.55 0.67 14.44
C VAL A 52 6.22 2.04 14.29
N TYR A 53 5.77 2.86 13.33
CA TYR A 53 6.28 4.23 13.16
C TYR A 53 6.05 5.09 14.39
N SER A 54 4.89 5.01 15.03
CA SER A 54 4.61 5.79 16.23
C SER A 54 5.66 5.55 17.33
N ALA A 55 5.97 4.28 17.61
CA ALA A 55 6.97 3.90 18.60
C ALA A 55 8.40 4.24 18.16
N PHE A 56 8.68 4.15 16.85
CA PHE A 56 9.97 4.52 16.28
C PHE A 56 10.24 6.02 16.38
N ILE A 57 9.28 6.87 16.00
CA ILE A 57 9.36 8.33 16.11
C ILE A 57 9.50 8.75 17.57
N TYR A 58 8.68 8.19 18.47
CA TYR A 58 8.79 8.46 19.91
C TYR A 58 10.20 8.18 20.45
N ARG A 59 10.81 7.06 20.04
CA ARG A 59 12.20 6.74 20.40
C ARG A 59 13.17 7.78 19.86
N LEU A 60 13.04 8.20 18.60
CA LEU A 60 13.94 9.20 18.00
C LEU A 60 13.82 10.57 18.69
N MET A 61 12.63 10.92 19.17
CA MET A 61 12.43 12.16 19.94
C MET A 61 13.00 12.07 21.37
N SER A 62 12.98 10.87 21.96
CA SER A 62 13.37 10.67 23.38
C SER A 62 14.83 10.23 23.57
N GLN A 63 15.52 9.81 22.51
CA GLN A 63 16.86 9.22 22.57
C GLN A 63 17.71 9.75 21.41
N LYS A 64 19.03 9.67 21.54
CA LYS A 64 19.95 10.01 20.43
C LYS A 64 19.73 9.07 19.23
N LEU A 65 20.19 9.52 18.07
CA LEU A 65 20.24 8.68 16.87
C LEU A 65 20.93 7.34 17.16
N PRO A 66 20.52 6.26 16.46
CA PRO A 66 21.23 4.99 16.51
C PRO A 66 22.73 5.14 16.19
N ARG A 67 23.51 4.14 16.62
CA ARG A 67 24.92 4.01 16.22
C ARG A 67 25.05 4.07 14.69
N GLU A 68 26.12 4.67 14.21
CA GLU A 68 26.31 4.99 12.79
C GLU A 68 26.13 3.78 11.87
N ASN A 69 26.66 2.64 12.27
CA ASN A 69 26.58 1.38 11.52
C ASN A 69 25.15 0.86 11.29
N VAL A 70 24.16 1.28 12.08
CA VAL A 70 22.75 0.85 11.94
C VAL A 70 21.83 1.95 11.40
N ARG A 71 22.35 3.15 11.16
CA ARG A 71 21.57 4.27 10.57
C ARG A 71 21.05 3.96 9.16
N PRO A 72 21.77 3.25 8.26
CA PRO A 72 21.21 2.88 6.96
C PRO A 72 19.91 2.07 7.08
N GLY A 73 19.75 1.29 8.17
CA GLY A 73 18.52 0.56 8.44
C GLY A 73 17.29 1.45 8.65
N MET A 74 17.47 2.75 8.92
CA MET A 74 16.38 3.72 9.06
C MET A 74 15.61 3.94 7.75
N PHE A 75 16.24 3.72 6.60
CA PHE A 75 15.56 3.84 5.30
C PHE A 75 14.53 2.74 5.04
N VAL A 76 14.55 1.63 5.79
CA VAL A 76 13.49 0.61 5.75
C VAL A 76 12.13 1.24 6.07
N SER A 77 12.09 2.26 6.92
CA SER A 77 10.85 2.97 7.23
C SER A 77 10.23 3.74 6.05
N ILE A 78 10.87 3.84 4.89
CA ILE A 78 10.25 4.44 3.68
C ILE A 78 9.38 3.40 2.94
N GLY A 79 9.69 2.12 3.09
CA GLY A 79 9.09 1.03 2.32
C GLY A 79 7.56 0.97 2.39
N PRO A 80 6.93 0.96 3.58
CA PRO A 80 5.47 0.81 3.69
C PRO A 80 4.64 1.82 2.89
N SER A 81 4.99 3.10 2.92
CA SER A 81 4.31 4.13 2.11
C SER A 81 4.54 3.87 0.62
N ALA A 82 5.78 3.59 0.21
CA ALA A 82 6.12 3.33 -1.19
C ALA A 82 5.38 2.09 -1.76
N PHE A 83 5.37 0.98 -1.01
CA PHE A 83 4.63 -0.23 -1.39
C PHE A 83 3.13 0.02 -1.46
N THR A 84 2.58 0.80 -0.53
CA THR A 84 1.15 1.12 -0.50
C THR A 84 0.78 1.93 -1.72
N VAL A 85 1.49 3.04 -2.00
CA VAL A 85 1.28 3.85 -3.20
C VAL A 85 1.40 3.00 -4.47
N ALA A 86 2.48 2.25 -4.62
CA ALA A 86 2.70 1.41 -5.80
C ALA A 86 1.58 0.35 -5.97
N GLY A 87 1.12 -0.24 -4.87
CA GLY A 87 0.04 -1.22 -4.88
C GLY A 87 -1.29 -0.60 -5.32
N VAL A 88 -1.75 0.46 -4.63
CA VAL A 88 -3.07 1.05 -4.91
C VAL A 88 -3.13 1.68 -6.29
N VAL A 89 -2.07 2.35 -6.74
CA VAL A 89 -2.02 2.98 -8.07
C VAL A 89 -2.08 1.92 -9.17
N ASN A 90 -1.30 0.83 -9.05
CA ASN A 90 -1.32 -0.24 -10.04
C ASN A 90 -2.68 -0.97 -10.08
N MET A 91 -3.31 -1.21 -8.94
CA MET A 91 -4.64 -1.81 -8.90
C MET A 91 -5.70 -0.87 -9.51
N ALA A 92 -5.66 0.43 -9.19
CA ALA A 92 -6.59 1.42 -9.74
C ALA A 92 -6.43 1.61 -11.26
N ALA A 93 -5.21 1.49 -11.79
CA ALA A 93 -4.96 1.54 -13.22
C ALA A 93 -5.69 0.42 -13.99
N ASN A 94 -5.96 -0.71 -13.33
CA ASN A 94 -6.70 -1.83 -13.92
C ASN A 94 -8.21 -1.76 -13.70
N ALA A 95 -8.71 -0.86 -12.84
CA ALA A 95 -10.11 -0.84 -12.41
C ALA A 95 -11.11 -0.81 -13.58
N LYS A 96 -10.85 0.01 -14.60
CA LYS A 96 -11.73 0.16 -15.77
C LYS A 96 -11.91 -1.13 -16.57
N ARG A 97 -10.89 -2.00 -16.62
CA ARG A 97 -10.96 -3.31 -17.26
C ARG A 97 -11.60 -4.36 -16.36
N CYS A 98 -11.38 -4.24 -15.05
CA CYS A 98 -11.68 -5.29 -14.10
C CYS A 98 -13.08 -5.17 -13.48
N PHE A 99 -13.67 -3.98 -13.45
CA PHE A 99 -14.96 -3.73 -12.82
C PHE A 99 -16.09 -4.11 -13.80
N PRO A 100 -16.98 -5.04 -13.44
CA PRO A 100 -18.21 -5.33 -14.19
C PRO A 100 -19.07 -4.08 -14.37
N ASP A 101 -19.88 -4.03 -15.43
CA ASP A 101 -20.72 -2.84 -15.75
C ASP A 101 -21.70 -2.49 -14.62
N ASP A 102 -22.19 -3.49 -13.90
CA ASP A 102 -23.12 -3.38 -12.76
C ASP A 102 -22.41 -3.22 -11.41
N PHE A 103 -21.08 -3.18 -11.39
CA PHE A 103 -20.33 -3.03 -10.15
C PHE A 103 -20.60 -1.66 -9.50
N MET A 104 -21.20 -1.67 -8.30
CA MET A 104 -21.67 -0.45 -7.62
C MET A 104 -22.65 0.37 -8.50
N ASP A 105 -23.58 -0.32 -9.18
CA ASP A 105 -24.58 0.21 -10.11
C ASP A 105 -24.02 0.83 -11.41
N ASN A 106 -22.76 1.30 -11.40
CA ASN A 106 -22.08 1.85 -12.57
C ASN A 106 -20.56 1.60 -12.47
N GLY A 107 -20.13 0.45 -12.97
CA GLY A 107 -18.74 0.01 -12.95
C GLY A 107 -17.76 0.98 -13.62
N PRO A 108 -18.04 1.47 -14.83
CA PRO A 108 -17.20 2.46 -15.50
C PRO A 108 -17.00 3.73 -14.68
N LEU A 109 -18.07 4.26 -14.06
CA LEU A 109 -17.96 5.43 -13.19
C LEU A 109 -17.17 5.11 -11.91
N ALA A 110 -17.45 3.98 -11.27
CA ALA A 110 -16.73 3.54 -10.07
C ALA A 110 -15.21 3.42 -10.33
N ALA A 111 -14.83 2.93 -11.52
CA ALA A 111 -13.44 2.82 -11.94
C ALA A 111 -12.74 4.17 -12.15
N GLU A 112 -13.43 5.18 -12.70
CA GLU A 112 -12.86 6.53 -12.84
C GLU A 112 -12.76 7.23 -11.48
N VAL A 113 -13.79 7.09 -10.63
CA VAL A 113 -13.79 7.65 -9.26
C VAL A 113 -12.65 7.07 -8.44
N ILE A 114 -12.48 5.75 -8.41
CA ILE A 114 -11.41 5.13 -7.61
C ILE A 114 -10.02 5.57 -8.09
N ARG A 115 -9.83 5.76 -9.39
CA ARG A 115 -8.56 6.24 -9.95
C ARG A 115 -8.23 7.66 -9.50
N VAL A 116 -9.21 8.55 -9.48
CA VAL A 116 -9.04 9.91 -8.94
C VAL A 116 -8.72 9.87 -7.45
N VAL A 117 -9.51 9.14 -6.66
CA VAL A 117 -9.29 9.01 -5.20
C VAL A 117 -7.91 8.46 -4.89
N VAL A 118 -7.48 7.41 -5.60
CA VAL A 118 -6.18 6.79 -5.40
C VAL A 118 -5.02 7.74 -5.75
N ASN A 119 -5.15 8.54 -6.80
CA ASN A 119 -4.11 9.53 -7.15
C ASN A 119 -3.93 10.57 -6.03
N PHE A 120 -5.02 11.11 -5.50
CA PHE A 120 -4.94 12.07 -4.38
C PHE A 120 -4.44 11.41 -3.09
N ALA A 121 -4.90 10.21 -2.77
CA ALA A 121 -4.43 9.46 -1.61
C ALA A 121 -2.94 9.13 -1.71
N ALA A 122 -2.45 8.79 -2.91
CA ALA A 122 -1.03 8.53 -3.16
C ALA A 122 -0.16 9.77 -2.97
N LEU A 123 -0.61 10.93 -3.47
CA LEU A 123 0.06 12.20 -3.25
C LEU A 123 0.05 12.60 -1.77
N TRP A 124 -1.07 12.39 -1.08
CA TRP A 124 -1.19 12.64 0.36
C TRP A 124 -0.23 11.75 1.17
N LEU A 125 -0.08 10.48 0.77
CA LEU A 125 0.83 9.55 1.45
C LEU A 125 2.32 9.80 1.12
N TRP A 126 2.60 10.52 0.04
CA TRP A 126 3.95 10.93 -0.34
C TRP A 126 4.47 12.15 0.43
N GLY A 127 3.57 13.10 0.74
CA GLY A 127 3.90 14.32 1.51
C GLY A 127 4.17 14.04 2.99
#